data_AF-A0A0G0HE77-F1
#
_entry.id   AF-A0A0G0HE77-F1
#
_cell.length_a   1.000
_cell.length_b   1.000
_cell.length_c   1.000
_cell.angle_alpha   90.00
_cell.angle_beta   90.00
_cell.angle_gamma   90.00
#
_symmetry.space_group_name_H-M   'P 1'
#
loop_
_entity.id
_entity.type
_entity.pdbx_description
1 polymer ?
#
loop_
_entity_poly.entity_id
_entity_poly.type
_entity_poly.pdbx_seq_one_letter_code
_entity_poly.pdbx_strand_id
1 'polypeptide(L)'
;MLSHIELRQKFADFWKSKDHKEVPSIPLIPQNDPTTLFTGSGMQQLVPYLLGEPHPLGKKLYNIQPCVRVQDIDEVGDNRHTTTFEMMGNWSLGTYFKKEQLAWYWEFITKELGLLKEKLYVSVFEGYKNIPFDEETYNIWKELGVPENKIFRYDATKNWWSRAGVPDNMPPGEPGGPTSEVFYEFTQVEHNPRYGEKCHPNCDCGRFLEIGNSVFMQYKKGQDGNLSPLPANNVDFGGGVERHVTALNNDPDVFKTDLYKDIIKSIEEVSGKEYKNNEKLMRIIADHLKGSILMIINGIVPTNKEQGYVLRRLLRRSAIKMKLLSGYNLLDFSKVVKGIFKTYQGVLGIEEKQQQPVIIVINEEIKKFNLTLDRGLKILEKLSDTDLNEKNAFDLFQTHGFPFEISKELFKQKGVELNKIKYDLIFKKHQDLSRQLSVGKFKGGLADQGEKTIKYHTATHLIHQALFDVLGNDVRQEGSNITGERLRFDYYSSKKPTDEDIKQVEKIVNDKVTEALPVQFKIMPKEEAIKIGAKSFFREKYPDMVKVYFISSTGSLQAAYSKEFCGGAHVQNTKEIGKVEIFKTEKIGSNLFRIYAK
;
A
#
# COMPACT_ATOMS: atom_id res chain seq x y z
N MET A 1 6.90 9.93 27.69
CA MET A 1 5.97 9.55 26.59
C MET A 1 6.51 8.27 25.98
N LEU A 2 5.61 7.33 25.70
CA LEU A 2 5.96 6.04 25.11
C LEU A 2 6.46 6.25 23.68
N SER A 3 7.65 5.76 23.37
CA SER A 3 8.24 5.88 22.02
C SER A 3 7.55 4.97 21.01
N HIS A 4 7.73 5.25 19.72
CA HIS A 4 7.22 4.40 18.67
C HIS A 4 7.80 2.97 18.74
N ILE A 5 9.04 2.80 19.20
CA ILE A 5 9.68 1.48 19.37
C ILE A 5 8.98 0.71 20.48
N GLU A 6 8.78 1.34 21.64
CA GLU A 6 8.07 0.74 22.77
C GLU A 6 6.62 0.37 22.42
N LEU A 7 5.93 1.15 21.58
CA LEU A 7 4.58 0.84 21.12
C LEU A 7 4.53 -0.49 20.35
N ARG A 8 5.46 -0.69 19.41
CA ARG A 8 5.54 -1.93 18.62
C ARG A 8 5.79 -3.14 19.51
N GLN A 9 6.70 -2.98 20.47
CA GLN A 9 7.02 -4.03 21.43
C GLN A 9 5.81 -4.38 22.30
N LYS A 10 5.15 -3.38 22.89
CA LYS A 10 3.93 -3.59 23.69
C LYS A 10 2.82 -4.25 22.88
N PHE A 11 2.62 -3.84 21.63
CA PHE A 11 1.62 -4.47 20.75
C PHE A 11 1.94 -5.95 20.53
N ALA A 12 3.19 -6.27 20.17
CA ALA A 12 3.62 -7.65 19.96
C ALA A 12 3.45 -8.49 21.24
N ASP A 13 3.91 -7.99 22.39
CA ASP A 13 3.82 -8.71 23.67
C ASP A 13 2.37 -8.93 24.11
N PHE A 14 1.51 -7.92 23.91
CA PHE A 14 0.09 -8.04 24.22
C PHE A 14 -0.57 -9.16 23.41
N TRP A 15 -0.37 -9.20 22.09
CA TRP A 15 -1.01 -10.22 21.26
C TRP A 15 -0.40 -11.61 21.44
N LYS A 16 0.91 -11.72 21.70
CA LYS A 16 1.54 -12.98 22.15
C LYS A 16 0.89 -13.50 23.43
N SER A 17 0.59 -12.63 24.41
CA SER A 17 -0.08 -13.02 25.65
C SER A 17 -1.51 -13.56 25.44
N LYS A 18 -2.16 -13.19 24.33
CA LYS A 18 -3.47 -13.71 23.91
C LYS A 18 -3.36 -14.90 22.94
N ASP A 19 -2.19 -15.55 22.89
CA ASP A 19 -1.86 -16.70 22.03
C ASP A 19 -2.00 -16.42 20.52
N HIS A 20 -1.73 -15.18 20.10
CA HIS A 20 -1.58 -14.88 18.67
C HIS A 20 -0.15 -15.18 18.23
N LYS A 21 0.00 -15.70 17.01
CA LYS A 21 1.30 -15.91 16.37
C LYS A 21 1.65 -14.75 15.46
N GLU A 22 2.91 -14.35 15.47
CA GLU A 22 3.40 -13.34 14.54
C GLU A 22 3.40 -13.91 13.12
N VAL A 23 2.72 -13.24 12.19
CA VAL A 23 2.84 -13.53 10.77
C VAL A 23 3.80 -12.51 10.13
N PRO A 24 4.73 -12.93 9.27
CA PRO A 24 5.63 -11.99 8.60
C PRO A 24 4.87 -10.91 7.82
N SER A 25 5.44 -9.71 7.79
CA SER A 25 4.94 -8.64 6.92
C SER A 25 5.20 -9.00 5.45
N ILE A 26 4.20 -8.79 4.59
CA ILE A 26 4.36 -8.99 3.15
C ILE A 26 5.16 -7.85 2.52
N PRO A 27 5.81 -8.09 1.37
CA PRO A 27 6.55 -7.06 0.66
C PRO A 27 5.69 -5.83 0.36
N LEU A 28 6.32 -4.66 0.29
CA LEU A 28 5.64 -3.41 -0.06
C LEU A 28 5.03 -3.45 -1.46
N ILE A 29 5.65 -4.20 -2.36
CA ILE A 29 5.15 -4.46 -3.72
C ILE A 29 4.41 -5.80 -3.67
N PRO A 30 3.08 -5.82 -3.85
CA PRO A 30 2.32 -7.06 -3.89
C PRO A 30 2.87 -8.00 -4.97
N GLN A 31 3.09 -9.25 -4.61
CA GLN A 31 3.47 -10.29 -5.55
C GLN A 31 2.19 -10.94 -6.09
N ASN A 32 2.04 -11.01 -7.42
CA ASN A 32 0.91 -11.67 -8.09
C ASN A 32 -0.48 -11.05 -7.81
N ASP A 33 -0.55 -9.83 -7.28
CA ASP A 33 -1.80 -9.07 -7.15
C ASP A 33 -1.78 -7.89 -8.13
N PRO A 34 -2.61 -7.92 -9.20
CA PRO A 34 -2.62 -6.84 -10.17
C PRO A 34 -3.41 -5.61 -9.74
N THR A 35 -4.13 -5.70 -8.63
CA THR A 35 -5.23 -4.80 -8.32
C THR A 35 -4.79 -3.61 -7.49
N THR A 36 -3.64 -3.73 -6.82
CA THR A 36 -3.01 -2.67 -6.03
C THR A 36 -1.54 -2.50 -6.43
N LEU A 37 -1.05 -1.25 -6.42
CA LEU A 37 0.36 -0.96 -6.71
C LEU A 37 1.28 -1.22 -5.52
N PHE A 38 0.75 -1.09 -4.31
CA PHE A 38 1.44 -1.20 -3.04
C PHE A 38 0.58 -1.95 -2.04
N THR A 39 1.24 -2.64 -1.11
CA THR A 39 0.60 -3.19 0.08
C THR A 39 0.04 -2.04 0.92
N GLY A 40 -1.26 -2.06 1.17
CA GLY A 40 -2.01 -1.03 1.90
C GLY A 40 -2.59 -1.52 3.24
N SER A 41 -2.54 -2.81 3.54
CA SER A 41 -2.88 -3.38 4.85
C SER A 41 -2.23 -4.75 5.06
N GLY A 42 -2.04 -5.14 6.33
CA GLY A 42 -1.58 -6.48 6.68
C GLY A 42 -2.56 -7.58 6.28
N MET A 43 -3.86 -7.28 6.28
CA MET A 43 -4.93 -8.22 5.93
C MET A 43 -4.88 -8.70 4.48
N GLN A 44 -4.25 -7.98 3.54
CA GLN A 44 -4.19 -8.40 2.14
C GLN A 44 -3.65 -9.82 1.95
N GLN A 45 -2.69 -10.24 2.78
CA GLN A 45 -2.15 -11.60 2.73
C GLN A 45 -3.11 -12.67 3.29
N LEU A 46 -4.14 -12.23 4.03
CA LEU A 46 -5.01 -13.11 4.80
C LEU A 46 -6.32 -13.46 4.11
N VAL A 47 -6.60 -12.86 2.95
CA VAL A 47 -7.90 -13.02 2.28
C VAL A 47 -8.29 -14.48 2.01
N PRO A 48 -7.40 -15.37 1.51
CA PRO A 48 -7.76 -16.77 1.32
C PRO A 48 -8.22 -17.46 2.62
N TYR A 49 -7.59 -17.12 3.74
CA TYR A 49 -7.88 -17.73 5.03
C TYR A 49 -9.15 -17.16 5.67
N LEU A 50 -9.43 -15.88 5.47
CA LEU A 50 -10.71 -15.25 5.81
C LEU A 50 -11.88 -15.89 5.04
N LEU A 51 -11.62 -16.43 3.86
CA LEU A 51 -12.59 -17.17 3.05
C LEU A 51 -12.72 -18.66 3.43
N GLY A 52 -11.95 -19.13 4.43
CA GLY A 52 -12.07 -20.47 5.00
C GLY A 52 -10.86 -21.38 4.81
N GLU A 53 -9.82 -20.96 4.10
CA GLU A 53 -8.59 -21.75 4.00
C GLU A 53 -7.83 -21.80 5.36
N PRO A 54 -7.17 -22.92 5.70
CA PRO A 54 -6.36 -22.99 6.91
C PRO A 54 -5.05 -22.21 6.74
N HIS A 55 -4.72 -21.37 7.72
CA HIS A 55 -3.43 -20.66 7.77
C HIS A 55 -2.36 -21.52 8.47
N PRO A 56 -1.11 -21.59 7.97
CA PRO A 56 -0.07 -22.49 8.48
C PRO A 56 0.37 -22.20 9.93
N LEU A 57 0.26 -20.95 10.38
CA LEU A 57 0.59 -20.53 11.75
C LEU A 57 -0.59 -20.63 12.74
N GLY A 58 -1.72 -21.19 12.31
CA GLY A 58 -2.94 -21.29 13.12
C GLY A 58 -3.91 -20.14 12.88
N LYS A 59 -4.89 -19.99 13.79
CA LYS A 59 -6.09 -19.15 13.59
C LYS A 59 -6.05 -17.78 14.27
N LYS A 60 -5.04 -17.51 15.09
CA LYS A 60 -4.85 -16.25 15.80
C LYS A 60 -3.52 -15.65 15.37
N LEU A 61 -3.56 -14.52 14.66
CA LEU A 61 -2.38 -13.96 14.01
C LEU A 61 -2.23 -12.48 14.35
N TYR A 62 -1.01 -11.97 14.39
CA TYR A 62 -0.76 -10.53 14.45
C TYR A 62 0.46 -10.15 13.61
N ASN A 63 0.54 -8.90 13.17
CA ASN A 63 1.76 -8.34 12.60
C ASN A 63 1.81 -6.80 12.72
N ILE A 64 2.91 -6.22 12.23
CA ILE A 64 3.04 -4.78 12.00
C ILE A 64 3.48 -4.59 10.55
N GLN A 65 2.53 -4.22 9.68
CA GLN A 65 2.73 -4.15 8.24
C GLN A 65 3.09 -2.72 7.78
N PRO A 66 4.26 -2.52 7.13
CA PRO A 66 4.52 -1.31 6.37
C PRO A 66 3.53 -1.16 5.22
N CYS A 67 2.90 0.01 5.11
CA CYS A 67 1.86 0.29 4.13
C CYS A 67 2.17 1.57 3.36
N VAL A 68 1.79 1.59 2.08
CA VAL A 68 1.76 2.81 1.27
C VAL A 68 0.36 3.00 0.71
N ARG A 69 -0.21 4.18 0.94
CA ARG A 69 -1.48 4.64 0.36
C ARG A 69 -1.28 6.03 -0.24
N VAL A 70 -1.66 6.19 -1.51
CA VAL A 70 -1.49 7.46 -2.24
C VAL A 70 -2.81 8.02 -2.77
N GLN A 71 -3.93 7.48 -2.30
CA GLN A 71 -5.28 7.99 -2.59
C GLN A 71 -5.44 9.39 -2.00
N ASP A 72 -4.99 9.57 -0.76
CA ASP A 72 -5.14 10.81 0.02
C ASP A 72 -3.88 11.69 -0.03
N ILE A 73 -3.07 11.56 -1.08
CA ILE A 73 -1.79 12.28 -1.22
C ILE A 73 -1.94 13.81 -1.17
N ASP A 74 -3.12 14.33 -1.52
CA ASP A 74 -3.41 15.77 -1.50
C ASP A 74 -3.85 16.28 -0.13
N GLU A 75 -4.21 15.39 0.79
CA GLU A 75 -4.50 15.71 2.20
C GLU A 75 -3.22 15.77 3.05
N VAL A 76 -2.18 15.05 2.62
CA VAL A 76 -0.85 15.12 3.25
C VAL A 76 -0.35 16.56 3.32
N GLY A 77 0.07 16.96 4.52
CA GLY A 77 0.38 18.34 4.87
C GLY A 77 -0.56 18.90 5.94
N ASP A 78 -1.71 18.25 6.15
CA ASP A 78 -2.45 18.39 7.40
C ASP A 78 -1.73 17.70 8.56
N ASN A 79 -2.36 17.62 9.73
CA ASN A 79 -1.74 17.14 10.95
C ASN A 79 -1.81 15.61 11.16
N ARG A 80 -2.38 14.82 10.23
CA ARG A 80 -2.67 13.38 10.46
C ARG A 80 -2.47 12.45 9.27
N HIS A 81 -2.51 12.96 8.04
CA HIS A 81 -2.44 12.15 6.83
C HIS A 81 -0.99 11.94 6.40
N THR A 82 -0.69 10.67 6.10
CA THR A 82 0.63 10.20 5.66
C THR A 82 0.44 9.26 4.48
N THR A 83 1.33 9.34 3.48
CA THR A 83 1.33 8.35 2.39
C THR A 83 1.88 7.00 2.84
N THR A 84 2.71 6.99 3.89
CA THR A 84 3.42 5.80 4.37
C THR A 84 3.29 5.68 5.87
N PHE A 85 2.79 4.54 6.31
CA PHE A 85 2.52 4.27 7.73
C PHE A 85 2.68 2.79 8.04
N GLU A 86 2.68 2.45 9.33
CA GLU A 86 2.65 1.05 9.77
C GLU A 86 1.27 0.71 10.34
N MET A 87 0.69 -0.38 9.83
CA MET A 87 -0.56 -0.92 10.32
C MET A 87 -0.26 -2.08 11.26
N MET A 88 -0.50 -1.87 12.56
CA MET A 88 -0.61 -2.94 13.53
C MET A 88 -1.89 -3.71 13.25
N GLY A 89 -1.79 -5.03 13.08
CA GLY A 89 -2.95 -5.87 12.79
C GLY A 89 -3.00 -7.09 13.70
N ASN A 90 -4.22 -7.49 14.05
CA ASN A 90 -4.50 -8.77 14.68
C ASN A 90 -5.73 -9.41 14.03
N TRP A 91 -5.73 -10.73 13.94
CA TRP A 91 -6.71 -11.49 13.19
C TRP A 91 -7.20 -12.71 13.93
N SER A 92 -8.51 -12.92 13.84
CA SER A 92 -9.20 -14.16 14.21
C SER A 92 -9.72 -14.82 12.95
N LEU A 93 -9.27 -16.05 12.70
CA LEU A 93 -9.78 -16.90 11.63
C LEU A 93 -10.80 -17.88 12.22
N GLY A 94 -11.92 -17.35 12.74
CA GLY A 94 -13.01 -18.14 13.33
C GLY A 94 -12.78 -18.65 14.76
N THR A 95 -11.97 -17.98 15.58
CA THR A 95 -11.69 -18.43 16.97
C THR A 95 -12.31 -17.56 18.06
N TYR A 96 -12.35 -16.25 17.84
CA TYR A 96 -13.04 -15.25 18.65
C TYR A 96 -13.67 -14.19 17.75
N PHE A 97 -14.55 -13.35 18.29
CA PHE A 97 -15.26 -12.34 17.49
C PHE A 97 -15.35 -10.99 18.22
N LYS A 98 -16.50 -10.32 18.18
CA LYS A 98 -16.70 -8.96 18.69
C LYS A 98 -16.36 -8.81 20.17
N LYS A 99 -16.89 -9.69 21.02
CA LYS A 99 -16.74 -9.57 22.48
C LYS A 99 -15.27 -9.56 22.91
N GLU A 100 -14.49 -10.53 22.46
CA GLU A 100 -13.07 -10.61 22.79
C GLU A 100 -12.27 -9.51 22.09
N GLN A 101 -12.51 -9.26 20.81
CA GLN A 101 -11.74 -8.26 20.06
C GLN A 101 -11.85 -6.88 20.70
N LEU A 102 -13.09 -6.42 20.96
CA LEU A 102 -13.34 -5.10 21.50
C LEU A 102 -12.80 -4.99 22.93
N ALA A 103 -12.99 -6.03 23.74
CA ALA A 103 -12.46 -6.06 25.11
C ALA A 103 -10.93 -6.03 25.15
N TRP A 104 -10.25 -6.81 24.30
CA TRP A 104 -8.79 -6.84 24.24
C TRP A 104 -8.20 -5.56 23.66
N TYR A 105 -8.78 -5.00 22.61
CA TYR A 105 -8.29 -3.73 22.08
C TYR A 105 -8.51 -2.59 23.08
N TRP A 106 -9.66 -2.55 23.76
CA TRP A 106 -9.93 -1.60 24.84
C TRP A 106 -8.95 -1.76 26.01
N GLU A 107 -8.66 -3.00 26.41
CA GLU A 107 -7.65 -3.33 27.41
C GLU A 107 -6.26 -2.80 27.00
N PHE A 108 -5.85 -3.08 25.76
CA PHE A 108 -4.57 -2.62 25.23
C PHE A 108 -4.43 -1.10 25.29
N ILE A 109 -5.40 -0.36 24.74
CA ILE A 109 -5.27 1.09 24.66
C ILE A 109 -5.45 1.79 26.03
N THR A 110 -6.28 1.25 26.93
CA THR A 110 -6.57 1.91 28.22
C THR A 110 -5.68 1.46 29.35
N LYS A 111 -5.29 0.18 29.40
CA LYS A 111 -4.44 -0.37 30.47
C LYS A 111 -2.97 -0.44 30.07
N GLU A 112 -2.66 -1.04 28.91
CA GLU A 112 -1.27 -1.24 28.49
C GLU A 112 -0.59 0.03 28.00
N LEU A 113 -1.35 0.87 27.28
CA LEU A 113 -0.90 2.16 26.76
C LEU A 113 -1.30 3.34 27.65
N GLY A 114 -2.29 3.18 28.52
CA GLY A 114 -2.70 4.22 29.47
C GLY A 114 -3.48 5.39 28.84
N LEU A 115 -4.12 5.21 27.68
CA LEU A 115 -4.97 6.26 27.12
C LEU A 115 -6.18 6.52 28.03
N LEU A 116 -6.45 7.81 28.23
CA LEU A 116 -7.55 8.31 29.04
C LEU A 116 -8.91 7.94 28.42
N LYS A 117 -9.72 7.18 29.15
CA LYS A 117 -11.04 6.69 28.67
C LYS A 117 -11.97 7.83 28.30
N GLU A 118 -11.88 8.96 29.00
CA GLU A 118 -12.65 10.17 28.74
C GLU A 118 -12.28 10.88 27.43
N LYS A 119 -11.21 10.47 26.74
CA LYS A 119 -10.87 10.96 25.40
C LYS A 119 -11.20 9.96 24.29
N LEU A 120 -11.70 8.78 24.65
CA LEU A 120 -12.00 7.72 23.71
C LEU A 120 -13.48 7.74 23.33
N TYR A 121 -13.72 7.63 22.03
CA TYR A 121 -15.02 7.57 21.38
C TYR A 121 -15.05 6.36 20.46
N VAL A 122 -16.22 5.79 20.23
CA VAL A 122 -16.35 4.59 19.39
C VAL A 122 -17.47 4.77 18.36
N SER A 123 -17.35 4.10 17.23
CA SER A 123 -18.40 4.02 16.22
C SER A 123 -18.96 2.60 16.09
N VAL A 124 -20.22 2.50 15.68
CA VAL A 124 -20.92 1.23 15.43
C VAL A 124 -21.73 1.32 14.14
N PHE A 125 -21.83 0.21 13.43
CA PHE A 125 -22.59 0.12 12.18
C PHE A 125 -24.09 0.30 12.42
N GLU A 126 -24.69 1.31 11.78
CA GLU A 126 -26.10 1.65 11.98
C GLU A 126 -27.09 0.73 11.23
N GLY A 127 -26.58 -0.06 10.29
CA GLY A 127 -27.37 -0.88 9.38
C GLY A 127 -27.24 -0.42 7.93
N TYR A 128 -27.64 -1.28 6.99
CA TYR A 128 -27.68 -0.96 5.57
C TYR A 128 -28.65 -1.86 4.82
N LYS A 129 -29.74 -1.28 4.27
CA LYS A 129 -30.80 -2.01 3.57
C LYS A 129 -31.32 -3.19 4.41
N ASN A 130 -31.01 -4.43 4.01
CA ASN A 130 -31.44 -5.65 4.68
C ASN A 130 -30.47 -6.12 5.78
N ILE A 131 -29.38 -5.38 6.03
CA ILE A 131 -28.44 -5.65 7.10
C ILE A 131 -28.86 -4.80 8.31
N PRO A 132 -29.20 -5.42 9.46
CA PRO A 132 -29.66 -4.69 10.63
C PRO A 132 -28.54 -3.89 11.28
N PHE A 133 -28.94 -3.00 12.19
CA PHE A 133 -28.07 -2.34 13.16
C PHE A 133 -27.21 -3.36 13.92
N ASP A 134 -25.93 -3.05 14.15
CA ASP A 134 -25.03 -3.88 14.95
C ASP A 134 -25.23 -3.66 16.46
N GLU A 135 -26.37 -4.16 16.97
CA GLU A 135 -26.76 -4.05 18.37
C GLU A 135 -25.80 -4.79 19.32
N GLU A 136 -25.21 -5.90 18.87
CA GLU A 136 -24.24 -6.67 19.64
C GLU A 136 -23.01 -5.82 19.97
N THR A 137 -22.41 -5.18 18.96
CA THR A 137 -21.25 -4.30 19.15
C THR A 137 -21.59 -3.10 20.03
N TYR A 138 -22.77 -2.51 19.86
CA TYR A 138 -23.25 -1.40 20.71
C TYR A 138 -23.34 -1.79 22.19
N ASN A 139 -23.91 -2.96 22.49
CA ASN A 139 -24.04 -3.45 23.85
C ASN A 139 -22.69 -3.81 24.48
N ILE A 140 -21.76 -4.41 23.72
CA ILE A 140 -20.40 -4.70 24.20
C ILE A 140 -19.69 -3.41 24.64
N TRP A 141 -19.81 -2.32 23.87
CA TRP A 141 -19.19 -1.05 24.26
C TRP A 141 -19.76 -0.46 25.55
N LYS A 142 -21.07 -0.60 25.77
CA LYS A 142 -21.71 -0.20 27.02
C LYS A 142 -21.19 -1.04 28.19
N GLU A 143 -21.07 -2.36 28.02
CA GLU A 143 -20.49 -3.26 29.02
C GLU A 143 -19.03 -2.93 29.36
N LEU A 144 -18.25 -2.48 28.37
CA LEU A 144 -16.87 -2.01 28.56
C LEU A 144 -16.76 -0.63 29.24
N GLY A 145 -17.91 0.00 29.50
CA GLY A 145 -18.02 1.27 30.22
C GLY A 145 -17.91 2.51 29.34
N VAL A 146 -18.10 2.39 28.03
CA VAL A 146 -18.16 3.55 27.13
C VAL A 146 -19.53 4.24 27.30
N PRO A 147 -19.58 5.54 27.65
CA PRO A 147 -20.84 6.26 27.77
C PRO A 147 -21.61 6.31 26.45
N GLU A 148 -22.95 6.22 26.49
CA GLU A 148 -23.77 6.20 25.28
C GLU A 148 -23.58 7.43 24.38
N ASN A 149 -23.34 8.61 24.96
CA ASN A 149 -23.03 9.84 24.21
C ASN A 149 -21.65 9.84 23.53
N LYS A 150 -20.89 8.74 23.65
CA LYS A 150 -19.62 8.49 22.96
C LYS A 150 -19.65 7.29 22.03
N ILE A 151 -20.81 6.65 21.87
CA ILE A 151 -21.05 5.55 20.93
C ILE A 151 -21.84 6.11 19.74
N PHE A 152 -21.14 6.39 18.64
CA PHE A 152 -21.72 6.98 17.44
C PHE A 152 -22.17 5.91 16.46
N ARG A 153 -23.28 6.15 15.78
CA ARG A 153 -23.79 5.27 14.72
C ARG A 153 -23.45 5.88 13.37
N TYR A 154 -22.87 5.11 12.46
CA TYR A 154 -22.65 5.54 11.08
C TYR A 154 -23.06 4.48 10.06
N ASP A 155 -23.35 4.94 8.84
CA ASP A 155 -23.75 4.14 7.69
C ASP A 155 -22.64 3.25 7.14
N ALA A 156 -22.96 2.49 6.09
CA ALA A 156 -22.01 1.63 5.39
C ALA A 156 -20.86 2.38 4.69
N THR A 157 -20.94 3.70 4.52
CA THR A 157 -19.79 4.46 3.96
C THR A 157 -18.67 4.62 4.98
N LYS A 158 -18.96 4.40 6.26
CA LYS A 158 -18.05 4.60 7.39
C LYS A 158 -17.86 3.35 8.23
N ASN A 159 -18.94 2.66 8.60
CA ASN A 159 -18.88 1.47 9.45
C ASN A 159 -19.11 0.14 8.69
N TRP A 160 -18.67 0.07 7.45
CA TRP A 160 -18.60 -1.19 6.71
C TRP A 160 -17.27 -1.30 6.00
N TRP A 161 -16.70 -2.50 6.02
CA TRP A 161 -15.47 -2.77 5.28
C TRP A 161 -15.69 -3.87 4.25
N SER A 162 -15.30 -3.53 3.03
CA SER A 162 -14.91 -4.44 1.96
C SER A 162 -13.86 -3.72 1.12
N ARG A 163 -13.15 -4.42 0.25
CA ARG A 163 -12.16 -3.77 -0.62
C ARG A 163 -12.79 -2.88 -1.68
N ALA A 164 -14.08 -3.06 -1.96
CA ALA A 164 -14.87 -2.24 -2.85
C ALA A 164 -15.69 -1.15 -2.12
N GLY A 165 -15.51 -0.98 -0.81
CA GLY A 165 -16.26 -0.03 0.01
C GLY A 165 -17.61 -0.61 0.43
N VAL A 166 -18.71 0.10 0.13
CA VAL A 166 -20.06 -0.26 0.56
C VAL A 166 -20.53 -1.63 0.01
N PRO A 167 -21.50 -2.30 0.66
CA PRO A 167 -22.02 -3.62 0.25
C PRO A 167 -22.46 -3.73 -1.22
N ASP A 168 -22.96 -2.63 -1.80
CA ASP A 168 -23.42 -2.58 -3.19
C ASP A 168 -22.29 -2.72 -4.21
N ASN A 169 -21.10 -2.26 -3.85
CA ASN A 169 -19.95 -2.25 -4.74
C ASN A 169 -19.16 -3.57 -4.68
N MET A 170 -19.42 -4.43 -3.69
CA MET A 170 -18.74 -5.71 -3.51
C MET A 170 -18.91 -6.59 -4.75
N PRO A 171 -17.82 -7.00 -5.42
CA PRO A 171 -17.82 -8.06 -6.42
C PRO A 171 -18.24 -9.41 -5.81
N PRO A 172 -18.87 -10.30 -6.60
CA PRO A 172 -19.13 -11.67 -6.17
C PRO A 172 -17.86 -12.37 -5.68
N GLY A 173 -17.98 -13.08 -4.56
CA GLY A 173 -16.88 -13.78 -3.92
C GLY A 173 -16.13 -12.98 -2.86
N GLU A 174 -16.31 -11.66 -2.79
CA GLU A 174 -15.59 -10.85 -1.80
C GLU A 174 -16.16 -10.98 -0.38
N PRO A 175 -15.29 -11.06 0.64
CA PRO A 175 -15.70 -10.96 2.04
C PRO A 175 -15.92 -9.51 2.45
N GLY A 176 -16.81 -9.30 3.42
CA GLY A 176 -17.06 -8.00 4.02
C GLY A 176 -17.83 -8.11 5.33
N GLY A 177 -17.97 -6.98 6.03
CA GLY A 177 -18.71 -6.93 7.28
C GLY A 177 -18.77 -5.55 7.93
N PRO A 178 -19.59 -5.40 8.97
CA PRO A 178 -19.65 -4.18 9.76
C PRO A 178 -18.32 -3.93 10.47
N THR A 179 -18.08 -2.68 10.82
CA THR A 179 -16.90 -2.29 11.58
C THR A 179 -17.26 -1.52 12.83
N SER A 180 -16.30 -1.45 13.75
CA SER A 180 -16.33 -0.55 14.88
C SER A 180 -14.97 0.09 15.07
N GLU A 181 -14.95 1.42 15.04
CA GLU A 181 -13.72 2.20 15.10
C GLU A 181 -13.59 2.86 16.47
N VAL A 182 -12.35 3.09 16.90
CA VAL A 182 -12.02 3.84 18.11
C VAL A 182 -11.31 5.12 17.72
N PHE A 183 -11.76 6.23 18.29
CA PHE A 183 -11.25 7.57 18.06
C PHE A 183 -10.69 8.15 19.35
N TYR A 184 -9.61 8.92 19.23
CA TYR A 184 -9.05 9.73 20.29
C TYR A 184 -9.39 11.21 20.05
N GLU A 185 -9.82 11.90 21.10
CA GLU A 185 -10.16 13.33 21.07
C GLU A 185 -9.00 14.21 21.55
N PHE A 186 -8.62 15.18 20.72
CA PHE A 186 -7.73 16.28 21.08
C PHE A 186 -8.56 17.49 21.51
N THR A 187 -8.88 17.59 22.79
CA THR A 187 -9.75 18.65 23.35
C THR A 187 -9.19 20.06 23.15
N GLN A 188 -7.89 20.19 22.88
CA GLN A 188 -7.24 21.46 22.54
C GLN A 188 -7.49 21.94 21.09
N VAL A 189 -8.07 21.09 20.23
CA VAL A 189 -8.42 21.45 18.85
C VAL A 189 -9.86 21.92 18.82
N GLU A 190 -10.05 23.20 18.54
CA GLU A 190 -11.39 23.77 18.36
C GLU A 190 -12.05 23.22 17.09
N HIS A 191 -13.35 22.94 17.18
CA HIS A 191 -14.12 22.49 16.01
C HIS A 191 -14.29 23.64 15.03
N ASN A 192 -14.06 23.35 13.75
CA ASN A 192 -14.28 24.32 12.69
C ASN A 192 -15.71 24.16 12.13
N PRO A 193 -16.60 25.17 12.28
CA PRO A 193 -18.00 25.09 11.85
C PRO A 193 -18.20 24.82 10.34
N ARG A 194 -17.16 24.99 9.52
CA ARG A 194 -17.21 24.59 8.10
C ARG A 194 -17.51 23.10 7.91
N TYR A 195 -17.18 22.26 8.89
CA TYR A 195 -17.44 20.82 8.87
C TYR A 195 -18.75 20.43 9.57
N GLY A 196 -19.67 21.39 9.76
CA GLY A 196 -20.97 21.20 10.40
C GLY A 196 -21.09 21.96 11.72
N GLU A 197 -22.32 22.11 12.23
CA GLU A 197 -22.57 22.87 13.47
C GLU A 197 -21.96 22.23 14.71
N LYS A 198 -21.96 20.89 14.78
CA LYS A 198 -21.42 20.12 15.90
C LYS A 198 -20.30 19.20 15.43
N CYS A 199 -19.28 19.06 16.28
CA CYS A 199 -18.22 18.08 16.04
C CYS A 199 -18.70 16.66 16.37
N HIS A 200 -18.14 15.67 15.68
CA HIS A 200 -18.33 14.25 15.95
C HIS A 200 -17.05 13.47 15.55
N PRO A 201 -16.89 12.20 15.94
CA PRO A 201 -15.65 11.43 15.71
C PRO A 201 -15.16 11.33 14.27
N ASN A 202 -16.08 11.33 13.31
CA ASN A 202 -15.79 11.21 11.87
C ASN A 202 -15.77 12.59 11.16
N CYS A 203 -15.54 13.66 11.92
CA CYS A 203 -15.45 15.02 11.42
C CYS A 203 -14.01 15.34 10.98
N ASP A 204 -13.85 15.94 9.80
CA ASP A 204 -12.54 16.29 9.23
C ASP A 204 -11.93 17.59 9.82
N CYS A 205 -12.58 18.23 10.80
CA CYS A 205 -12.05 19.44 11.45
C CYS A 205 -10.74 19.20 12.20
N GLY A 206 -10.50 17.93 12.53
CA GLY A 206 -9.25 17.47 13.05
C GLY A 206 -9.15 17.28 14.56
N ARG A 207 -10.25 17.51 15.28
CA ARG A 207 -10.35 17.26 16.72
C ARG A 207 -10.31 15.77 17.09
N PHE A 208 -10.83 14.91 16.23
CA PHE A 208 -10.84 13.46 16.45
C PHE A 208 -9.87 12.75 15.52
N LEU A 209 -9.24 11.68 16.00
CA LEU A 209 -8.36 10.83 15.21
C LEU A 209 -8.72 9.37 15.44
N GLU A 210 -9.13 8.68 14.39
CA GLU A 210 -9.34 7.23 14.40
C GLU A 210 -8.00 6.54 14.63
N ILE A 211 -7.87 5.82 15.75
CA ILE A 211 -6.64 5.12 16.12
C ILE A 211 -6.68 3.64 15.76
N GLY A 212 -7.87 3.02 15.69
CA GLY A 212 -8.00 1.64 15.29
C GLY A 212 -9.41 1.27 14.83
N ASN A 213 -9.49 0.26 13.98
CA ASN A 213 -10.71 -0.21 13.36
C ASN A 213 -10.79 -1.75 13.49
N SER A 214 -11.86 -2.24 14.11
CA SER A 214 -12.18 -3.66 14.18
C SER A 214 -13.23 -4.00 13.13
N VAL A 215 -12.84 -4.76 12.13
CA VAL A 215 -13.71 -5.28 11.07
C VAL A 215 -14.21 -6.67 11.44
N PHE A 216 -15.52 -6.85 11.42
CA PHE A 216 -16.19 -8.10 11.75
C PHE A 216 -16.64 -8.81 10.47
N MET A 217 -15.69 -9.44 9.77
CA MET A 217 -15.95 -10.09 8.49
C MET A 217 -16.82 -11.35 8.71
N GLN A 218 -18.07 -11.27 8.28
CA GLN A 218 -19.07 -12.33 8.47
C GLN A 218 -19.93 -12.56 7.21
N TYR A 219 -19.75 -11.78 6.15
CA TYR A 219 -20.51 -11.90 4.90
C TYR A 219 -19.60 -12.12 3.70
N LYS A 220 -20.13 -12.82 2.69
CA LYS A 220 -19.57 -12.98 1.35
C LYS A 220 -20.61 -12.56 0.33
N LYS A 221 -20.19 -11.82 -0.71
CA LYS A 221 -21.10 -11.47 -1.81
C LYS A 221 -21.35 -12.69 -2.71
N GLY A 222 -22.61 -13.03 -2.91
CA GLY A 222 -23.07 -14.05 -3.85
C GLY A 222 -23.07 -13.56 -5.31
N GLN A 223 -23.20 -14.51 -6.25
CA GLN A 223 -23.36 -14.20 -7.68
C GLN A 223 -24.70 -13.53 -7.99
N ASP A 224 -25.71 -13.75 -7.15
CA ASP A 224 -27.02 -13.11 -7.18
C ASP A 224 -27.01 -11.68 -6.61
N GLY A 225 -25.85 -11.21 -6.16
CA GLY A 225 -25.69 -9.89 -5.54
C GLY A 225 -26.10 -9.83 -4.06
N ASN A 226 -26.61 -10.91 -3.47
CA ASN A 226 -26.96 -10.96 -2.06
C ASN A 226 -25.72 -11.22 -1.19
N LEU A 227 -25.82 -10.91 0.10
CA LEU A 227 -24.79 -11.26 1.08
C LEU A 227 -25.18 -12.55 1.79
N SER A 228 -24.29 -13.55 1.75
CA SER A 228 -24.44 -14.80 2.49
C SER A 228 -23.41 -14.88 3.62
N PRO A 229 -23.66 -15.64 4.71
CA PRO A 229 -22.69 -15.82 5.78
C PRO A 229 -21.38 -16.47 5.29
N LEU A 230 -20.25 -16.03 5.86
CA LEU A 230 -18.96 -16.72 5.68
C LEU A 230 -18.94 -18.06 6.45
N PRO A 231 -18.03 -19.00 6.09
CA PRO A 231 -17.88 -20.27 6.82
C PRO A 231 -17.53 -20.09 8.30
N ALA A 232 -16.91 -18.97 8.65
CA ALA A 232 -16.61 -18.57 10.01
C ALA A 232 -16.68 -17.05 10.15
N ASN A 233 -17.00 -16.58 11.35
CA ASN A 233 -16.91 -15.17 11.71
C ASN A 233 -15.46 -14.80 12.02
N ASN A 234 -14.92 -13.85 11.27
CA ASN A 234 -13.52 -13.45 11.38
C ASN A 234 -13.39 -12.05 11.95
N VAL A 235 -12.24 -11.79 12.56
CA VAL A 235 -11.83 -10.45 12.99
C VAL A 235 -10.64 -10.02 12.14
N ASP A 236 -10.73 -8.81 11.62
CA ASP A 236 -9.61 -8.07 11.04
C ASP A 236 -9.49 -6.72 11.75
N PHE A 237 -8.45 -6.58 12.55
CA PHE A 237 -8.13 -5.31 13.19
C PHE A 237 -7.01 -4.60 12.45
N GLY A 238 -7.15 -3.28 12.28
CA GLY A 238 -6.11 -2.40 11.79
C GLY A 238 -5.97 -1.16 12.67
N GLY A 239 -4.76 -0.91 13.16
CA GLY A 239 -4.42 0.27 13.96
C GLY A 239 -3.12 0.92 13.50
N GLY A 240 -3.14 2.22 13.21
CA GLY A 240 -1.95 2.93 12.71
C GLY A 240 -0.95 3.22 13.84
N VAL A 241 0.31 2.80 13.71
CA VAL A 241 1.38 3.11 14.69
C VAL A 241 1.49 4.62 14.89
N GLU A 242 1.56 5.37 13.79
CA GLU A 242 1.64 6.82 13.74
C GLU A 242 0.51 7.47 14.57
N ARG A 243 -0.72 6.99 14.40
CA ARG A 243 -1.89 7.55 15.08
C ARG A 243 -1.95 7.20 16.56
N HIS A 244 -1.52 6.00 16.94
CA HIS A 244 -1.41 5.61 18.35
C HIS A 244 -0.34 6.45 19.08
N VAL A 245 0.83 6.65 18.49
CA VAL A 245 1.86 7.53 19.08
C VAL A 245 1.36 8.97 19.21
N THR A 246 0.63 9.46 18.20
CA THR A 246 -0.01 10.79 18.24
C THR A 246 -0.99 10.92 19.41
N ALA A 247 -1.86 9.92 19.61
CA ALA A 247 -2.78 9.88 20.75
C ALA A 247 -2.06 9.80 22.10
N LEU A 248 -1.01 8.97 22.21
CA LEU A 248 -0.18 8.82 23.42
C LEU A 248 0.53 10.11 23.81
N ASN A 249 0.92 10.92 22.82
CA ASN A 249 1.53 12.22 23.05
C ASN A 249 0.49 13.31 23.36
N ASN A 250 -0.80 13.03 23.13
CA ASN A 250 -1.89 13.98 23.24
C ASN A 250 -1.60 15.31 22.48
N ASP A 251 -0.90 15.22 21.34
CA ASP A 251 -0.69 16.34 20.41
C ASP A 251 -1.32 15.93 19.08
N PRO A 252 -2.22 16.74 18.49
CA PRO A 252 -2.91 16.38 17.25
C PRO A 252 -1.97 16.26 16.06
N ASP A 253 -0.74 16.78 16.14
CA ASP A 253 0.21 16.79 15.03
C ASP A 253 1.12 15.56 15.03
N VAL A 254 0.82 14.60 14.14
CA VAL A 254 1.63 13.38 13.97
C VAL A 254 3.10 13.69 13.68
N PHE A 255 3.39 14.84 13.07
CA PHE A 255 4.76 15.21 12.67
C PHE A 255 5.61 15.75 13.81
N LYS A 256 5.02 15.99 14.99
CA LYS A 256 5.74 16.30 16.22
C LYS A 256 6.10 15.06 17.06
N THR A 257 5.59 13.90 16.67
CA THR A 257 5.95 12.64 17.33
C THR A 257 7.40 12.27 17.09
N ASP A 258 7.92 11.31 17.85
CA ASP A 258 9.27 10.78 17.67
C ASP A 258 9.50 10.11 16.31
N LEU A 259 8.43 9.75 15.61
CA LEU A 259 8.44 9.25 14.22
C LEU A 259 8.86 10.30 13.18
N TYR A 260 8.79 11.60 13.52
CA TYR A 260 9.01 12.70 12.57
C TYR A 260 9.84 13.86 13.11
N LYS A 261 9.94 14.06 14.43
CA LYS A 261 10.62 15.22 15.04
C LYS A 261 12.05 15.44 14.51
N ASP A 262 12.84 14.38 14.37
CA ASP A 262 14.23 14.45 13.89
C ASP A 262 14.31 14.71 12.38
N ILE A 263 13.28 14.26 11.63
CA ILE A 263 13.12 14.53 10.20
C ILE A 263 12.78 16.01 9.99
N ILE A 264 11.81 16.53 10.74
CA ILE A 264 11.42 17.94 10.72
C ILE A 264 12.61 18.82 11.09
N LYS A 265 13.33 18.50 12.18
CA LYS A 265 14.56 19.20 12.56
C LYS A 265 15.59 19.22 11.44
N SER A 266 15.78 18.09 10.75
CA SER A 266 16.69 18.03 9.61
C SER A 266 16.25 18.94 8.46
N ILE A 267 14.94 19.10 8.23
CA ILE A 267 14.38 20.02 7.23
C ILE A 267 14.59 21.47 7.67
N GLU A 268 14.36 21.81 8.94
CA GLU A 268 14.61 23.14 9.49
C GLU A 268 16.09 23.54 9.30
N GLU A 269 17.02 22.64 9.64
CA GLU A 269 18.46 22.87 9.51
C GLU A 269 18.92 23.04 8.07
N VAL A 270 18.30 22.33 7.11
CA VAL A 270 18.64 22.44 5.68
C VAL A 270 18.03 23.69 5.05
N SER A 271 16.81 24.03 5.43
CA SER A 271 16.06 25.14 4.83
C SER A 271 16.30 26.50 5.49
N GLY A 272 16.81 26.53 6.72
CA GLY A 272 16.90 27.74 7.53
C GLY A 272 15.54 28.31 7.94
N LYS A 273 14.47 27.51 7.86
CA LYS A 273 13.11 27.88 8.26
C LYS A 273 12.69 27.07 9.47
N GLU A 274 11.89 27.67 10.34
CA GLU A 274 11.27 26.96 11.46
C GLU A 274 10.03 26.20 11.00
N TYR A 275 9.71 25.10 11.68
CA TYR A 275 8.52 24.31 11.44
C TYR A 275 7.25 25.12 11.64
N LYS A 276 7.26 25.99 12.67
CA LYS A 276 6.19 26.94 12.94
C LYS A 276 6.00 27.86 11.72
N ASN A 277 4.77 27.97 11.23
CA ASN A 277 4.36 28.69 10.01
C ASN A 277 4.73 28.02 8.68
N ASN A 278 5.46 26.90 8.69
CA ASN A 278 5.85 26.14 7.50
C ASN A 278 5.39 24.68 7.57
N GLU A 279 4.45 24.37 8.47
CA GLU A 279 4.05 23.02 8.85
C GLU A 279 3.67 22.23 7.60
N LYS A 280 2.73 22.77 6.80
CA LYS A 280 2.25 22.09 5.59
C LYS A 280 3.38 21.69 4.63
N LEU A 281 4.36 22.57 4.40
CA LEU A 281 5.48 22.29 3.49
C LEU A 281 6.38 21.21 4.07
N MET A 282 6.80 21.36 5.33
CA MET A 282 7.73 20.42 5.97
C MET A 282 7.10 19.05 6.19
N ARG A 283 5.81 18.98 6.53
CA ARG A 283 5.05 17.72 6.66
C ARG A 283 5.03 16.93 5.34
N ILE A 284 4.75 17.60 4.22
CA ILE A 284 4.78 16.98 2.89
C ILE A 284 6.19 16.47 2.57
N ILE A 285 7.23 17.26 2.83
CA ILE A 285 8.63 16.84 2.60
C ILE A 285 8.96 15.60 3.43
N ALA A 286 8.65 15.63 4.73
CA ALA A 286 8.97 14.54 5.65
C ALA A 286 8.25 13.23 5.27
N ASP A 287 6.95 13.28 5.04
CA ASP A 287 6.15 12.12 4.65
C ASP A 287 6.60 11.54 3.31
N HIS A 288 6.72 12.38 2.28
CA HIS A 288 7.00 11.90 0.93
C HIS A 288 8.43 11.39 0.80
N LEU A 289 9.41 11.95 1.52
CA LEU A 289 10.76 11.39 1.56
C LEU A 289 10.79 10.06 2.33
N LYS A 290 10.08 9.92 3.46
CA LYS A 290 9.93 8.64 4.16
C LYS A 290 9.38 7.57 3.21
N GLY A 291 8.28 7.87 2.51
CA GLY A 291 7.69 6.96 1.53
C GLY A 291 8.61 6.66 0.35
N SER A 292 9.33 7.66 -0.15
CA SER A 292 10.29 7.47 -1.24
C SER A 292 11.44 6.55 -0.85
N ILE A 293 11.98 6.70 0.37
CA ILE A 293 13.03 5.83 0.90
C ILE A 293 12.51 4.40 1.01
N LEU A 294 11.32 4.20 1.58
CA LEU A 294 10.71 2.88 1.70
C LEU A 294 10.52 2.20 0.34
N MET A 295 10.15 2.96 -0.69
CA MET A 295 10.05 2.45 -2.06
C MET A 295 11.41 2.06 -2.65
N ILE A 296 12.43 2.90 -2.49
CA ILE A 296 13.77 2.67 -3.06
C ILE A 296 14.44 1.44 -2.41
N ILE A 297 14.35 1.29 -1.09
CA ILE A 297 14.93 0.11 -0.40
C ILE A 297 14.20 -1.19 -0.77
N ASN A 298 12.95 -1.10 -1.25
CA ASN A 298 12.19 -2.22 -1.80
C ASN A 298 12.38 -2.38 -3.33
N GLY A 299 13.43 -1.78 -3.91
CA GLY A 299 13.86 -2.00 -5.30
C GLY A 299 13.18 -1.10 -6.33
N ILE A 300 12.39 -0.11 -5.92
CA ILE A 300 11.69 0.78 -6.86
C ILE A 300 12.63 1.90 -7.31
N VAL A 301 12.69 2.11 -8.62
CA VAL A 301 13.42 3.22 -9.24
C VAL A 301 12.45 4.22 -9.88
N PRO A 302 12.79 5.52 -9.95
CA PRO A 302 11.91 6.53 -10.56
C PRO A 302 11.67 6.30 -12.06
N THR A 303 10.43 6.06 -12.48
CA THR A 303 10.03 5.87 -13.89
C THR A 303 8.75 6.65 -14.24
N ASN A 304 8.27 6.54 -15.48
CA ASN A 304 7.03 7.16 -15.94
C ASN A 304 5.77 6.29 -15.71
N LYS A 305 5.90 5.08 -15.14
CA LYS A 305 4.79 4.12 -15.04
C LYS A 305 4.71 3.48 -13.65
N GLU A 306 3.51 3.06 -13.27
CA GLU A 306 3.23 2.19 -12.11
C GLU A 306 3.89 2.70 -10.82
N GLN A 307 4.57 1.84 -10.05
CA GLN A 307 5.23 2.20 -8.79
C GLN A 307 6.32 3.27 -8.98
N GLY A 308 7.09 3.18 -10.07
CA GLY A 308 8.14 4.14 -10.37
C GLY A 308 7.62 5.56 -10.65
N TYR A 309 6.39 5.67 -11.20
CA TYR A 309 5.70 6.95 -11.33
C TYR A 309 5.32 7.52 -9.96
N VAL A 310 4.85 6.68 -9.04
CA VAL A 310 4.48 7.12 -7.69
C VAL A 310 5.72 7.61 -6.93
N LEU A 311 6.83 6.86 -6.95
CA LEU A 311 8.11 7.29 -6.38
C LEU A 311 8.54 8.66 -6.96
N ARG A 312 8.52 8.79 -8.29
CA ARG A 312 8.82 10.04 -8.97
C ARG A 312 7.91 11.18 -8.51
N ARG A 313 6.61 10.94 -8.34
CA ARG A 313 5.64 11.93 -7.87
C ARG A 313 5.94 12.41 -6.46
N LEU A 314 6.27 11.51 -5.52
CA LEU A 314 6.63 11.85 -4.15
C LEU A 314 7.93 12.68 -4.08
N LEU A 315 8.97 12.26 -4.79
CA LEU A 315 10.25 12.98 -4.86
C LEU A 315 10.08 14.38 -5.44
N ARG A 316 9.33 14.53 -6.54
CA ARG A 316 9.10 15.84 -7.17
C ARG A 316 8.25 16.76 -6.30
N ARG A 317 7.21 16.25 -5.65
CA ARG A 317 6.43 17.02 -4.65
C ARG A 317 7.32 17.50 -3.50
N SER A 318 8.20 16.65 -2.99
CA SER A 318 9.18 17.03 -1.96
C SER A 318 10.13 18.12 -2.46
N ALA A 319 10.68 17.98 -3.67
CA ALA A 319 11.56 18.98 -4.29
C ALA A 319 10.87 20.34 -4.47
N ILE A 320 9.60 20.35 -4.90
CA ILE A 320 8.78 21.58 -5.01
C ILE A 320 8.63 22.24 -3.65
N LYS A 321 8.22 21.50 -2.61
CA LYS A 321 8.00 22.08 -1.29
C LYS A 321 9.30 22.59 -0.67
N MET A 322 10.41 21.88 -0.87
CA MET A 322 11.73 22.36 -0.44
C MET A 322 12.13 23.65 -1.16
N LYS A 323 11.90 23.77 -2.48
CA LYS A 323 12.13 25.03 -3.20
C LYS A 323 11.27 26.16 -2.67
N LEU A 324 9.98 25.94 -2.44
CA LEU A 324 9.11 26.99 -1.87
C LEU A 324 9.60 27.44 -0.49
N LEU A 325 10.08 26.50 0.33
CA LEU A 325 10.62 26.77 1.66
C LEU A 325 11.94 27.56 1.62
N SER A 326 12.80 27.27 0.64
CA SER A 326 14.15 27.84 0.51
C SER A 326 14.23 29.12 -0.34
N GLY A 327 13.11 29.64 -0.84
CA GLY A 327 13.12 30.75 -1.79
C GLY A 327 13.66 30.36 -3.18
N TYR A 328 13.27 29.19 -3.67
CA TYR A 328 13.61 28.58 -4.97
C TYR A 328 15.04 28.06 -5.12
N ASN A 329 15.83 28.07 -4.04
CA ASN A 329 17.17 27.50 -4.03
C ASN A 329 17.13 25.96 -4.08
N LEU A 330 18.01 25.36 -4.87
CA LEU A 330 18.22 23.91 -4.85
C LEU A 330 19.00 23.54 -3.60
N LEU A 331 18.38 22.77 -2.71
CA LEU A 331 19.00 22.26 -1.49
C LEU A 331 19.33 20.77 -1.61
N ASP A 332 20.35 20.34 -0.86
CA ASP A 332 20.74 18.94 -0.73
C ASP A 332 19.83 18.22 0.25
N PHE A 333 19.25 17.10 -0.18
CA PHE A 333 18.33 16.28 0.60
C PHE A 333 19.06 15.30 1.51
N SER A 334 20.37 15.12 1.35
CA SER A 334 21.17 14.10 2.05
C SER A 334 21.02 14.16 3.57
N LYS A 335 20.91 15.35 4.16
CA LYS A 335 20.75 15.51 5.60
C LYS A 335 19.36 15.07 6.08
N VAL A 336 18.31 15.37 5.33
CA VAL A 336 16.94 14.91 5.63
C VAL A 336 16.85 13.38 5.49
N VAL A 337 17.48 12.82 4.44
CA VAL A 337 17.56 11.36 4.26
C VAL A 337 18.27 10.72 5.46
N LYS A 338 19.40 11.27 5.92
CA LYS A 338 20.09 10.79 7.13
C LYS A 338 19.20 10.84 8.38
N GLY A 339 18.43 11.91 8.55
CA GLY A 339 17.44 12.03 9.62
C GLY A 339 16.42 10.89 9.60
N ILE A 340 15.86 10.58 8.43
CA ILE A 340 14.90 9.46 8.27
C ILE A 340 15.54 8.11 8.59
N PHE A 341 16.76 7.86 8.07
CA PHE A 341 17.49 6.61 8.35
C PHE A 341 17.74 6.42 9.84
N LYS A 342 18.07 7.51 10.56
CA LYS A 342 18.27 7.46 12.01
C LYS A 342 16.96 7.18 12.75
N THR A 343 15.86 7.86 12.41
CA THR A 343 14.56 7.68 13.08
C THR A 343 14.02 6.26 12.92
N TYR A 344 14.20 5.66 11.74
CA TYR A 344 13.65 4.35 11.42
C TYR A 344 14.70 3.23 11.38
N GLN A 345 15.87 3.42 12.00
CA GLN A 345 16.92 2.40 12.03
C GLN A 345 16.39 1.10 12.69
N GLY A 346 16.49 -0.02 11.97
CA GLY A 346 16.04 -1.33 12.49
C GLY A 346 14.52 -1.56 12.46
N VAL A 347 13.75 -0.60 11.93
CA VAL A 347 12.31 -0.76 11.62
C VAL A 347 12.09 -0.53 10.13
N LEU A 348 10.93 -0.92 9.59
CA LEU A 348 10.58 -0.76 8.16
C LEU A 348 11.57 -1.41 7.16
N GLY A 349 12.49 -2.26 7.61
CA GLY A 349 13.57 -2.79 6.78
C GLY A 349 14.65 -1.76 6.40
N ILE A 350 14.70 -0.62 7.11
CA ILE A 350 15.71 0.42 6.94
C ILE A 350 16.99 0.01 7.66
N GLU A 351 18.06 -0.13 6.88
CA GLU A 351 19.40 -0.47 7.34
C GLU A 351 20.43 0.56 6.88
N GLU A 352 21.43 0.85 7.71
CA GLU A 352 22.45 1.86 7.44
C GLU A 352 23.16 1.68 6.07
N LYS A 353 23.42 0.43 5.67
CA LYS A 353 24.06 0.09 4.39
C LYS A 353 23.31 0.59 3.16
N GLN A 354 22.00 0.79 3.26
CA GLN A 354 21.14 1.26 2.16
C GLN A 354 21.18 2.78 2.00
N GLN A 355 21.71 3.52 2.98
CA GLN A 355 21.63 4.99 3.02
C GLN A 355 22.30 5.66 1.81
N GLN A 356 23.54 5.30 1.49
CA GLN A 356 24.25 5.91 0.37
C GLN A 356 23.61 5.61 -1.00
N PRO A 357 23.25 4.35 -1.32
CA PRO A 357 22.47 4.05 -2.54
C PRO A 357 21.20 4.87 -2.67
N VAL A 358 20.44 5.03 -1.59
CA VAL A 358 19.19 5.81 -1.57
C VAL A 358 19.45 7.29 -1.84
N ILE A 359 20.47 7.88 -1.21
CA ILE A 359 20.87 9.27 -1.45
C ILE A 359 21.19 9.50 -2.94
N ILE A 360 21.89 8.57 -3.58
CA ILE A 360 22.24 8.66 -5.01
C ILE A 360 20.96 8.71 -5.87
N VAL A 361 20.04 7.77 -5.68
CA VAL A 361 18.78 7.70 -6.46
C VAL A 361 17.96 8.98 -6.29
N ILE A 362 17.81 9.46 -5.06
CA ILE A 362 17.06 10.70 -4.76
C ILE A 362 17.72 11.90 -5.44
N ASN A 363 19.03 12.06 -5.27
CA ASN A 363 19.76 13.20 -5.84
C ASN A 363 19.74 13.20 -7.37
N GLU A 364 19.81 12.03 -8.01
CA GLU A 364 19.70 11.92 -9.46
C GLU A 364 18.33 12.37 -9.99
N GLU A 365 17.23 11.91 -9.38
CA GLU A 365 15.88 12.32 -9.80
C GLU A 365 15.65 13.81 -9.51
N ILE A 366 16.10 14.32 -8.36
CA ILE A 366 15.97 15.74 -8.02
C ILE A 366 16.79 16.60 -9.00
N LYS A 367 18.02 16.23 -9.34
CA LYS A 367 18.82 16.94 -10.35
C LYS A 367 18.11 16.95 -11.72
N LYS A 368 17.63 15.79 -12.18
CA LYS A 368 16.86 15.68 -13.43
C LYS A 368 15.63 16.57 -13.42
N PHE A 369 14.88 16.58 -12.33
CA PHE A 369 13.68 17.39 -12.19
C PHE A 369 13.98 18.89 -12.10
N ASN A 370 15.08 19.30 -11.48
CA ASN A 370 15.47 20.71 -11.46
C ASN A 370 15.75 21.25 -12.86
N LEU A 371 16.41 20.47 -13.72
CA LEU A 371 16.59 20.85 -15.13
C LEU A 371 15.25 21.06 -15.84
N THR A 372 14.22 20.29 -15.48
CA THR A 372 12.86 20.47 -15.98
C THR A 372 12.24 21.77 -15.46
N LEU A 373 12.38 22.07 -14.16
CA LEU A 373 11.90 23.32 -13.57
C LEU A 373 12.57 24.54 -14.20
N ASP A 374 13.88 24.52 -14.37
CA ASP A 374 14.63 25.67 -14.92
C ASP A 374 14.22 25.96 -16.38
N ARG A 375 13.86 24.92 -17.15
CA ARG A 375 13.27 25.11 -18.49
C ARG A 375 11.89 25.75 -18.41
N GLY A 376 11.04 25.29 -17.50
CA GLY A 376 9.70 25.85 -17.32
C GLY A 376 9.72 27.30 -16.84
N LEU A 377 10.68 27.67 -15.97
CA LEU A 377 10.92 29.05 -15.54
C LEU A 377 11.27 29.96 -16.75
N LYS A 378 12.15 29.50 -17.65
CA LYS A 378 12.48 30.24 -18.88
C LYS A 378 11.29 30.40 -19.84
N ILE A 379 10.36 29.44 -19.85
CA ILE A 379 9.13 29.57 -20.65
C ILE A 379 8.22 30.61 -20.00
N LEU A 380 8.12 30.60 -18.67
CA LEU A 380 7.33 31.55 -17.90
C LEU A 380 7.76 33.00 -18.02
N GLU A 381 9.07 33.24 -18.17
CA GLU A 381 9.62 34.56 -18.46
C GLU A 381 9.12 35.12 -19.80
N LYS A 382 8.77 34.25 -20.75
CA LYS A 382 8.30 34.63 -22.10
C LYS A 382 6.79 34.76 -22.21
N LEU A 383 6.03 34.34 -21.21
CA LEU A 383 4.57 34.45 -21.22
C LEU A 383 4.14 35.90 -21.00
N SER A 384 3.19 36.36 -21.82
CA SER A 384 2.53 37.66 -21.64
C SER A 384 1.50 37.62 -20.51
N ASP A 385 1.01 38.77 -20.05
CA ASP A 385 -0.01 38.83 -18.99
C ASP A 385 -1.30 38.07 -19.38
N THR A 386 -1.68 38.09 -20.66
CA THR A 386 -2.84 37.33 -21.18
C THR A 386 -2.62 35.81 -21.16
N ASP A 387 -1.36 35.37 -21.14
CA ASP A 387 -0.99 33.97 -21.06
C ASP A 387 -0.99 33.43 -19.63
N LEU A 388 -1.12 34.28 -18.62
CA LEU A 388 -1.13 33.87 -17.21
C LEU A 388 -2.52 33.35 -16.82
N ASN A 389 -2.88 32.15 -17.27
CA ASN A 389 -4.18 31.54 -16.97
C ASN A 389 -4.07 30.04 -16.66
N GLU A 390 -5.17 29.42 -16.19
CA GLU A 390 -5.18 28.01 -15.77
C GLU A 390 -4.87 27.04 -16.91
N LYS A 391 -5.26 27.38 -18.15
CA LYS A 391 -4.96 26.57 -19.33
C LYS A 391 -3.47 26.53 -19.59
N ASN A 392 -2.79 27.67 -19.60
CA ASN A 392 -1.34 27.70 -19.84
C ASN A 392 -0.55 27.11 -18.66
N ALA A 393 -1.04 27.26 -17.43
CA ALA A 393 -0.48 26.52 -16.29
C ALA A 393 -0.61 25.00 -16.47
N PHE A 394 -1.73 24.53 -17.03
CA PHE A 394 -1.91 23.12 -17.40
C PHE A 394 -1.02 22.71 -18.58
N ASP A 395 -0.86 23.55 -19.60
CA ASP A 395 0.00 23.31 -20.77
C ASP A 395 1.47 23.16 -20.36
N LEU A 396 1.95 24.01 -19.46
CA LEU A 396 3.26 23.90 -18.80
C LEU A 396 3.42 22.57 -18.05
N PHE A 397 2.38 22.14 -17.35
CA PHE A 397 2.36 20.86 -16.65
C PHE A 397 2.41 19.66 -17.61
N GLN A 398 1.52 19.59 -18.60
CA GLN A 398 1.43 18.43 -19.49
C GLN A 398 2.61 18.32 -20.46
N THR A 399 3.12 19.45 -20.97
CA THR A 399 4.14 19.47 -22.02
C THR A 399 5.54 19.46 -21.44
N HIS A 400 5.74 20.21 -20.35
CA HIS A 400 7.07 20.44 -19.80
C HIS A 400 7.22 19.85 -18.40
N GLY A 401 6.20 19.19 -17.84
CA GLY A 401 6.25 18.64 -16.49
C GLY A 401 6.36 19.71 -15.40
N PHE A 402 6.00 20.97 -15.71
CA PHE A 402 6.15 22.09 -14.80
C PHE A 402 4.99 22.14 -13.81
N PRO A 403 5.25 22.10 -12.49
CA PRO A 403 4.18 21.90 -11.50
C PRO A 403 3.23 23.08 -11.34
N PHE A 404 1.93 22.78 -11.17
CA PHE A 404 0.90 23.79 -10.93
C PHE A 404 1.22 24.68 -9.72
N GLU A 405 1.73 24.14 -8.61
CA GLU A 405 1.99 24.96 -7.41
C GLU A 405 3.09 25.99 -7.63
N ILE A 406 4.08 25.66 -8.46
CA ILE A 406 5.11 26.63 -8.86
C ILE A 406 4.50 27.67 -9.80
N SER A 407 3.70 27.25 -10.79
CA SER A 407 2.96 28.18 -11.66
C SER A 407 2.10 29.14 -10.83
N LYS A 408 1.32 28.63 -9.87
CA LYS A 408 0.43 29.43 -9.02
C LYS A 408 1.21 30.49 -8.25
N GLU A 409 2.33 30.13 -7.64
CA GLU A 409 3.14 31.08 -6.87
C GLU A 409 3.76 32.15 -7.77
N LEU A 410 4.33 31.76 -8.93
CA LEU A 410 4.96 32.69 -9.86
C LEU A 410 3.95 33.62 -10.55
N PHE A 411 2.76 33.13 -10.88
CA PHE A 411 1.71 33.96 -11.49
C PHE A 411 1.18 34.94 -10.46
N LYS A 412 1.06 34.52 -9.19
CA LYS A 412 0.67 35.41 -8.09
C LYS A 412 1.68 36.56 -7.91
N GLN A 413 2.98 36.29 -8.04
CA GLN A 413 4.01 37.34 -8.04
C GLN A 413 3.87 38.33 -9.21
N LYS A 414 3.33 37.89 -10.35
CA LYS A 414 2.96 38.72 -11.49
C LYS A 414 1.53 39.29 -11.41
N GLY A 415 0.86 39.21 -10.26
CA GLY A 415 -0.46 39.78 -10.02
C GLY A 415 -1.66 38.93 -10.46
N VAL A 416 -1.45 37.68 -10.87
CA VAL A 416 -2.52 36.78 -11.32
C VAL A 416 -2.71 35.59 -10.38
N GLU A 417 -3.90 35.47 -9.80
CA GLU A 417 -4.24 34.34 -8.95
C GLU A 417 -4.96 33.22 -9.72
N LEU A 418 -4.30 32.07 -9.86
CA LEU A 418 -4.87 30.89 -10.53
C LEU A 418 -5.97 30.21 -9.69
N ASN A 419 -7.09 29.88 -10.34
CA ASN A 419 -8.18 29.13 -9.72
C ASN A 419 -7.94 27.61 -9.81
N LYS A 420 -7.73 26.97 -8.65
CA LYS A 420 -7.50 25.52 -8.56
C LYS A 420 -8.65 24.69 -9.12
N ILE A 421 -9.90 25.09 -8.90
CA ILE A 421 -11.08 24.36 -9.38
C ILE A 421 -11.12 24.38 -10.90
N LYS A 422 -10.87 25.52 -11.53
CA LYS A 422 -10.79 25.62 -12.99
C LYS A 422 -9.66 24.77 -13.56
N TYR A 423 -8.47 24.82 -12.95
CA TYR A 423 -7.35 23.95 -13.33
C TYR A 423 -7.72 22.47 -13.22
N ASP A 424 -8.38 22.06 -12.13
CA ASP A 424 -8.78 20.68 -11.90
C ASP A 424 -9.84 20.20 -12.90
N LEU A 425 -10.73 21.08 -13.35
CA LEU A 425 -11.67 20.77 -14.42
C LEU A 425 -10.95 20.54 -15.77
N ILE A 426 -9.93 21.34 -16.09
CA ILE A 426 -9.10 21.15 -17.30
C ILE A 426 -8.33 19.83 -17.20
N PHE A 427 -7.69 19.60 -16.07
CA PHE A 427 -6.93 18.39 -15.79
C PHE A 427 -7.82 17.14 -15.88
N LYS A 428 -9.02 17.18 -15.27
CA LYS A 428 -9.96 16.05 -15.28
C LYS A 428 -10.47 15.75 -16.69
N LYS A 429 -10.81 16.77 -17.49
CA LYS A 429 -11.18 16.56 -18.90
C LYS A 429 -10.07 15.86 -19.70
N HIS A 430 -8.81 16.26 -19.50
CA HIS A 430 -7.67 15.58 -20.13
C HIS A 430 -7.46 14.16 -19.60
N GLN A 431 -7.62 13.95 -18.29
CA GLN A 431 -7.52 12.64 -17.67
C GLN A 431 -8.61 11.69 -18.18
N ASP A 432 -9.84 12.16 -18.34
CA ASP A 432 -10.98 11.36 -18.82
C ASP A 432 -10.77 10.96 -20.30
N LEU A 433 -10.21 11.86 -21.12
CA LEU A 433 -9.81 11.56 -22.50
C LEU A 433 -8.73 10.45 -22.55
N SER A 434 -7.76 10.49 -21.63
CA SER A 434 -6.72 9.46 -21.49
C SER A 434 -7.25 8.15 -20.86
N ARG A 435 -8.27 8.24 -19.99
CA ARG A 435 -8.93 7.09 -19.35
C ARG A 435 -9.80 6.31 -20.32
N GLN A 436 -10.49 6.97 -21.27
CA GLN A 436 -11.21 6.29 -22.34
C GLN A 436 -10.31 5.35 -23.16
N LEU A 437 -9.00 5.63 -23.22
CA LEU A 437 -7.99 4.78 -23.87
C LEU A 437 -7.40 3.67 -22.95
N SER A 438 -7.76 3.64 -21.66
CA SER A 438 -7.11 2.79 -20.64
C SER A 438 -8.06 2.10 -19.64
N VAL A 439 -9.38 2.13 -19.89
CA VAL A 439 -10.37 1.41 -19.08
C VAL A 439 -10.07 -0.09 -19.11
N GLY A 440 -9.62 -0.64 -17.98
CA GLY A 440 -9.33 -2.07 -17.78
C GLY A 440 -8.23 -2.38 -16.76
N LYS A 441 -7.31 -1.43 -16.48
CA LYS A 441 -6.02 -1.81 -15.86
C LYS A 441 -5.91 -1.88 -14.34
N PHE A 442 -6.75 -1.23 -13.54
CA PHE A 442 -6.58 -1.20 -12.07
C PHE A 442 -7.91 -0.97 -11.33
N LYS A 443 -8.75 -2.02 -11.27
CA LYS A 443 -9.79 -2.10 -10.24
C LYS A 443 -9.29 -3.08 -9.17
N GLY A 444 -9.28 -2.61 -7.93
CA GLY A 444 -8.98 -3.33 -6.69
C GLY A 444 -9.84 -4.58 -6.48
N GLY A 445 -9.72 -5.61 -7.33
CA GLY A 445 -10.32 -6.93 -7.12
C GLY A 445 -9.41 -7.82 -6.31
N LEU A 446 -9.77 -9.07 -6.03
CA LEU A 446 -8.80 -10.02 -5.44
C LEU A 446 -7.64 -10.18 -6.44
N ALA A 447 -6.55 -10.87 -6.07
CA ALA A 447 -5.88 -11.64 -7.12
C ALA A 447 -7.02 -12.37 -7.84
N ASP A 448 -7.29 -11.98 -9.09
CA ASP A 448 -8.50 -12.37 -9.79
C ASP A 448 -8.54 -13.90 -9.73
N GLN A 449 -9.48 -14.48 -8.98
CA GLN A 449 -9.60 -15.94 -8.89
C GLN A 449 -10.42 -16.46 -10.08
N GLY A 450 -10.70 -15.61 -11.07
CA GLY A 450 -11.23 -16.01 -12.35
C GLY A 450 -10.35 -17.08 -12.98
N GLU A 451 -11.01 -18.01 -13.66
CA GLU A 451 -10.38 -19.17 -14.31
C GLU A 451 -9.15 -18.78 -15.16
N LYS A 452 -9.21 -17.63 -15.84
CA LYS A 452 -8.10 -17.09 -16.65
C LYS A 452 -6.89 -16.69 -15.82
N THR A 453 -7.08 -16.06 -14.68
CA THR A 453 -5.96 -15.62 -13.83
C THR A 453 -5.27 -16.80 -13.16
N ILE A 454 -6.01 -17.86 -12.80
CA ILE A 454 -5.44 -19.14 -12.33
C ILE A 454 -4.57 -19.80 -13.42
N LYS A 455 -5.06 -19.82 -14.67
CA LYS A 455 -4.30 -20.30 -15.84
C LYS A 455 -3.01 -19.50 -16.02
N TYR A 456 -3.12 -18.18 -16.03
CA TYR A 456 -1.98 -17.29 -16.18
C TYR A 456 -0.98 -17.39 -15.04
N HIS A 457 -1.43 -17.63 -13.81
CA HIS A 457 -0.53 -17.80 -12.69
C HIS A 457 0.35 -19.05 -12.86
N THR A 458 -0.22 -20.14 -13.37
CA THR A 458 0.56 -21.34 -13.70
C THR A 458 1.45 -21.11 -14.93
N ALA A 459 0.98 -20.34 -15.92
CA ALA A 459 1.81 -19.94 -17.06
C ALA A 459 3.03 -19.11 -16.61
N THR A 460 2.92 -18.27 -15.58
CA THR A 460 4.05 -17.54 -14.97
C THR A 460 5.18 -18.49 -14.57
N HIS A 461 4.85 -19.59 -13.89
CA HIS A 461 5.84 -20.56 -13.42
C HIS A 461 6.56 -21.28 -14.58
N LEU A 462 5.83 -21.53 -15.67
CA LEU A 462 6.41 -22.11 -16.89
C LEU A 462 7.30 -21.11 -17.63
N ILE A 463 6.83 -19.86 -17.80
CA ILE A 463 7.62 -18.79 -18.43
C ILE A 463 8.91 -18.56 -17.65
N HIS A 464 8.83 -18.52 -16.33
CA HIS A 464 10.00 -18.31 -15.49
C HIS A 464 11.02 -19.45 -15.64
N GLN A 465 10.59 -20.71 -15.58
CA GLN A 465 11.48 -21.84 -15.83
C GLN A 465 12.05 -21.83 -17.26
N ALA A 466 11.23 -21.53 -18.27
CA ALA A 466 11.69 -21.46 -19.65
C ALA A 466 12.71 -20.33 -19.87
N LEU A 467 12.56 -19.19 -19.19
CA LEU A 467 13.56 -18.12 -19.21
C LEU A 467 14.89 -18.58 -18.60
N PHE A 468 14.86 -19.35 -17.51
CA PHE A 468 16.05 -20.00 -16.96
C PHE A 468 16.71 -20.93 -17.99
N ASP A 469 15.92 -21.76 -18.66
CA ASP A 469 16.42 -22.72 -19.66
C ASP A 469 17.10 -22.04 -20.86
N VAL A 470 16.62 -20.85 -21.26
CA VAL A 470 17.09 -20.13 -22.45
C VAL A 470 18.17 -19.08 -22.15
N LEU A 471 18.02 -18.32 -21.07
CA LEU A 471 18.88 -17.18 -20.75
C LEU A 471 19.94 -17.49 -19.69
N GLY A 472 19.72 -18.52 -18.86
CA GLY A 472 20.66 -18.95 -17.84
C GLY A 472 20.16 -18.75 -16.40
N ASN A 473 21.02 -19.13 -15.45
CA ASN A 473 20.67 -19.27 -14.04
C ASN A 473 20.64 -17.95 -13.25
N ASP A 474 21.02 -16.85 -13.87
CA ASP A 474 21.00 -15.51 -13.28
C ASP A 474 19.67 -14.79 -13.50
N VAL A 475 18.74 -15.38 -14.26
CA VAL A 475 17.38 -14.87 -14.40
C VAL A 475 16.73 -14.78 -13.02
N ARG A 476 16.16 -13.62 -12.72
CA ARG A 476 15.45 -13.40 -11.46
C ARG A 476 14.16 -12.66 -11.71
N GLN A 477 13.05 -13.16 -11.18
CA GLN A 477 11.80 -12.41 -11.21
C GLN A 477 11.93 -11.13 -10.38
N GLU A 478 11.51 -10.01 -10.97
CA GLU A 478 11.51 -8.67 -10.37
C GLU A 478 10.10 -8.13 -10.18
N GLY A 479 9.11 -8.75 -10.85
CA GLY A 479 7.72 -8.38 -10.72
C GLY A 479 6.81 -9.29 -11.54
N SER A 480 5.56 -9.41 -11.13
CA SER A 480 4.53 -10.13 -11.88
C SER A 480 3.19 -9.44 -11.68
N ASN A 481 2.39 -9.36 -12.74
CA ASN A 481 1.07 -8.74 -12.75
C ASN A 481 0.15 -9.55 -13.66
N ILE A 482 -0.80 -10.26 -13.07
CA ILE A 482 -1.69 -11.18 -13.78
C ILE A 482 -3.11 -10.66 -13.67
N THR A 483 -3.81 -10.54 -14.78
CA THR A 483 -5.21 -10.07 -14.87
C THR A 483 -6.01 -11.02 -15.76
N GLY A 484 -7.34 -10.98 -15.72
CA GLY A 484 -8.18 -11.76 -16.64
C GLY A 484 -7.97 -11.48 -18.15
N GLU A 485 -7.20 -10.43 -18.50
CA GLU A 485 -6.88 -10.09 -19.89
C GLU A 485 -5.45 -10.48 -20.32
N ARG A 486 -4.50 -10.53 -19.38
CA ARG A 486 -3.08 -10.73 -19.67
C ARG A 486 -2.25 -11.11 -18.44
N LEU A 487 -1.11 -11.74 -18.71
CA LEU A 487 0.03 -11.91 -17.82
C LEU A 487 1.14 -10.91 -18.18
N ARG A 488 1.76 -10.30 -17.16
CA ARG A 488 3.00 -9.52 -17.28
C ARG A 488 4.04 -10.08 -16.34
N PHE A 489 5.24 -10.35 -16.85
CA PHE A 489 6.36 -10.90 -16.11
C PHE A 489 7.59 -10.03 -16.28
N ASP A 490 8.11 -9.50 -15.16
CA ASP A 490 9.30 -8.65 -15.11
C ASP A 490 10.46 -9.47 -14.56
N TYR A 491 11.60 -9.43 -15.23
CA TYR A 491 12.76 -10.22 -14.84
C TYR A 491 14.07 -9.47 -15.09
N TYR A 492 15.02 -9.73 -14.21
CA TYR A 492 16.43 -9.43 -14.41
C TYR A 492 17.07 -10.52 -15.28
N SER A 493 17.98 -10.13 -16.16
CA SER A 493 18.87 -11.03 -16.89
C SER A 493 20.16 -10.30 -17.26
N SER A 494 21.32 -10.88 -16.98
CA SER A 494 22.62 -10.32 -17.41
C SER A 494 22.79 -10.39 -18.94
N LYS A 495 22.23 -11.42 -19.57
CA LYS A 495 22.12 -11.54 -21.02
C LYS A 495 20.90 -10.77 -21.52
N LYS A 496 21.09 -9.84 -22.46
CA LYS A 496 19.97 -9.19 -23.16
C LYS A 496 19.27 -10.24 -24.03
N PRO A 497 17.96 -10.50 -23.84
CA PRO A 497 17.22 -11.47 -24.65
C PRO A 497 17.09 -11.00 -26.10
N THR A 498 17.26 -11.92 -27.05
CA THR A 498 16.93 -11.71 -28.46
C THR A 498 15.48 -12.13 -28.76
N ASP A 499 14.97 -11.77 -29.93
CA ASP A 499 13.63 -12.19 -30.35
C ASP A 499 13.56 -13.73 -30.52
N GLU A 500 14.65 -14.37 -30.94
CA GLU A 500 14.79 -15.83 -30.98
C GLU A 500 14.73 -16.46 -29.57
N ASP A 501 15.41 -15.86 -28.58
CA ASP A 501 15.34 -16.33 -27.19
C ASP A 501 13.89 -16.31 -26.71
N ILE A 502 13.13 -15.25 -27.00
CA ILE A 502 11.73 -15.12 -26.59
C ILE A 502 10.82 -16.11 -27.30
N LYS A 503 11.02 -16.35 -28.61
CA LYS A 503 10.31 -17.40 -29.35
C LYS A 503 10.59 -18.78 -28.78
N GLN A 504 11.82 -19.04 -28.35
CA GLN A 504 12.19 -20.30 -27.72
C GLN A 504 11.50 -20.47 -26.36
N VAL A 505 11.43 -19.41 -25.54
CA VAL A 505 10.66 -19.40 -24.28
C VAL A 505 9.20 -19.73 -24.54
N GLU A 506 8.56 -19.05 -25.49
CA GLU A 506 7.16 -19.32 -25.86
C GLU A 506 6.96 -20.78 -26.31
N LYS A 507 7.88 -21.31 -27.14
CA LYS A 507 7.83 -22.69 -27.59
C LYS A 507 7.90 -23.68 -26.42
N ILE A 508 8.87 -23.52 -25.52
CA ILE A 508 9.05 -24.40 -24.36
C ILE A 508 7.80 -24.41 -23.48
N VAL A 509 7.22 -23.24 -23.22
CA VAL A 509 5.99 -23.13 -22.42
C VAL A 509 4.85 -23.91 -23.07
N ASN A 510 4.62 -23.74 -24.37
CA ASN A 510 3.55 -24.44 -25.08
C ASN A 510 3.82 -25.96 -25.22
N ASP A 511 5.08 -26.38 -25.33
CA ASP A 511 5.45 -27.80 -25.28
C ASP A 511 5.05 -28.40 -23.91
N LYS A 512 5.33 -27.70 -22.81
CA LYS A 512 4.97 -28.12 -21.45
C LYS A 512 3.46 -28.08 -21.17
N VAL A 513 2.73 -27.21 -21.84
CA VAL A 513 1.26 -27.24 -21.83
C VAL A 513 0.74 -28.48 -22.57
N THR A 514 1.32 -28.78 -23.74
CA THR A 514 0.95 -29.95 -24.55
C THR A 514 1.25 -31.27 -23.83
N GLU A 515 2.34 -31.32 -23.05
CA GLU A 515 2.69 -32.48 -22.20
C GLU A 515 1.68 -32.78 -21.08
N ALA A 516 0.72 -31.88 -20.81
CA ALA A 516 -0.35 -32.08 -19.83
C ALA A 516 0.17 -32.50 -18.44
N LEU A 517 1.15 -31.76 -17.91
CA LEU A 517 1.84 -32.06 -16.67
C LEU A 517 0.96 -31.75 -15.45
N PRO A 518 0.90 -32.66 -14.46
CA PRO A 518 0.31 -32.37 -13.15
C PRO A 518 0.96 -31.18 -12.45
N VAL A 519 0.13 -30.35 -11.83
CA VAL A 519 0.53 -29.22 -10.98
C VAL A 519 0.11 -29.53 -9.56
N GLN A 520 1.09 -29.57 -8.66
CA GLN A 520 0.91 -30.01 -7.27
C GLN A 520 1.60 -29.04 -6.33
N PHE A 521 1.30 -29.14 -5.04
CA PHE A 521 2.05 -28.40 -4.03
C PHE A 521 2.41 -29.29 -2.84
N LYS A 522 3.47 -28.90 -2.14
CA LYS A 522 3.86 -29.48 -0.85
C LYS A 522 4.17 -28.36 0.13
N ILE A 523 3.69 -28.49 1.37
CA ILE A 523 4.13 -27.63 2.47
C ILE A 523 5.31 -28.33 3.13
N MET A 524 6.46 -27.65 3.24
CA MET A 524 7.68 -28.24 3.76
C MET A 524 8.60 -27.18 4.37
N PRO A 525 9.63 -27.60 5.14
CA PRO A 525 10.61 -26.67 5.68
C PRO A 525 11.32 -25.89 4.57
N LYS A 526 11.48 -24.59 4.77
CA LYS A 526 12.14 -23.65 3.86
C LYS A 526 13.55 -24.12 3.47
N GLU A 527 14.33 -24.61 4.43
CA GLU A 527 15.68 -25.08 4.17
C GLU A 527 15.71 -26.31 3.25
N GLU A 528 14.76 -27.23 3.40
CA GLU A 528 14.62 -28.39 2.52
C GLU A 528 14.17 -27.98 1.11
N ALA A 529 13.22 -27.06 1.02
CA ALA A 529 12.76 -26.51 -0.25
C ALA A 529 13.90 -25.82 -1.03
N ILE A 530 14.80 -25.12 -0.32
CA ILE A 530 16.00 -24.53 -0.93
C ILE A 530 16.98 -25.63 -1.39
N LYS A 531 17.21 -26.67 -0.59
CA LYS A 531 18.14 -27.77 -0.92
C LYS A 531 17.74 -28.52 -2.19
N ILE A 532 16.43 -28.68 -2.44
CA ILE A 532 15.92 -29.32 -3.66
C ILE A 532 15.86 -28.36 -4.86
N GLY A 533 16.35 -27.13 -4.71
CA GLY A 533 16.41 -26.14 -5.80
C GLY A 533 15.06 -25.50 -6.14
N ALA A 534 14.10 -25.47 -5.20
CA ALA A 534 12.88 -24.71 -5.42
C ALA A 534 13.19 -23.20 -5.41
N LYS A 535 12.73 -22.49 -6.44
CA LYS A 535 12.98 -21.06 -6.58
C LYS A 535 12.22 -20.30 -5.51
N SER A 536 12.90 -19.36 -4.89
CA SER A 536 12.36 -18.49 -3.84
C SER A 536 12.79 -17.06 -4.11
N PHE A 537 11.85 -16.14 -3.96
CA PHE A 537 12.10 -14.72 -4.19
C PHE A 537 12.33 -14.03 -2.85
N PHE A 538 13.56 -13.56 -2.62
CA PHE A 538 13.99 -12.99 -1.34
C PHE A 538 13.94 -14.03 -0.20
N ARG A 539 14.93 -14.92 -0.17
CA ARG A 539 15.05 -16.04 0.78
C ARG A 539 14.80 -15.62 2.23
N GLU A 540 15.15 -14.41 2.62
CA GLU A 540 15.00 -13.88 3.98
C GLU A 540 13.54 -13.61 4.39
N LYS A 541 12.60 -13.49 3.44
CA LYS A 541 11.21 -13.04 3.71
C LYS A 541 10.18 -14.15 3.87
N TYR A 542 10.56 -15.42 3.70
CA TYR A 542 9.64 -16.55 3.85
C TYR A 542 9.68 -17.15 5.27
N PRO A 543 8.51 -17.59 5.80
CA PRO A 543 8.42 -18.32 7.07
C PRO A 543 9.17 -19.67 7.01
N ASP A 544 9.38 -20.30 8.17
CA ASP A 544 10.13 -21.56 8.27
C ASP A 544 9.46 -22.72 7.52
N MET A 545 8.14 -22.68 7.35
CA MET A 545 7.37 -23.61 6.54
C MET A 545 6.81 -22.90 5.31
N VAL A 546 7.07 -23.44 4.11
CA VAL A 546 6.71 -22.82 2.84
C VAL A 546 5.86 -23.74 1.99
N LYS A 547 4.93 -23.16 1.23
CA LYS A 547 4.15 -23.86 0.20
C LYS A 547 4.92 -23.79 -1.12
N VAL A 548 5.37 -24.95 -1.59
CA VAL A 548 6.11 -25.09 -2.85
C VAL A 548 5.17 -25.69 -3.88
N TYR A 549 4.83 -24.91 -4.90
CA TYR A 549 4.13 -25.42 -6.08
C TYR A 549 5.15 -26.00 -7.06
N PHE A 550 4.82 -27.13 -7.67
CA PHE A 550 5.68 -27.82 -8.62
C PHE A 550 4.90 -28.45 -9.77
N ILE A 551 5.55 -28.50 -10.93
CA ILE A 551 5.00 -29.03 -12.18
C ILE A 551 5.86 -30.22 -12.59
N SER A 552 5.31 -31.43 -12.55
CA SER A 552 6.08 -32.67 -12.70
C SER A 552 5.30 -33.77 -13.41
N SER A 553 5.93 -34.42 -14.39
CA SER A 553 5.35 -35.59 -15.08
C SER A 553 5.24 -36.83 -14.18
N THR A 554 6.08 -36.92 -13.15
CA THR A 554 6.17 -38.10 -12.26
C THR A 554 5.52 -37.87 -10.89
N GLY A 555 5.02 -36.66 -10.64
CA GLY A 555 4.59 -36.21 -9.29
C GLY A 555 5.75 -36.06 -8.29
N SER A 556 6.99 -36.32 -8.71
CA SER A 556 8.16 -36.10 -7.87
C SER A 556 8.57 -34.63 -7.90
N LEU A 557 8.67 -34.04 -6.71
CA LEU A 557 9.20 -32.69 -6.51
C LEU A 557 10.69 -32.58 -6.88
N GLN A 558 11.44 -33.68 -6.77
CA GLN A 558 12.86 -33.71 -7.11
C GLN A 558 13.06 -33.55 -8.63
N ALA A 559 12.23 -34.24 -9.41
CA ALA A 559 12.26 -34.26 -10.87
C ALA A 559 11.31 -33.23 -11.53
N ALA A 560 10.77 -32.29 -10.74
CA ALA A 560 9.85 -31.29 -11.26
C ALA A 560 10.54 -30.35 -12.25
N TYR A 561 9.85 -30.04 -13.35
CA TYR A 561 10.30 -29.07 -14.34
C TYR A 561 10.36 -27.67 -13.74
N SER A 562 9.28 -27.25 -13.08
CA SER A 562 9.23 -26.00 -12.31
C SER A 562 8.87 -26.29 -10.86
N LYS A 563 9.49 -25.59 -9.93
CA LYS A 563 9.26 -25.68 -8.48
C LYS A 563 9.56 -24.34 -7.81
N GLU A 564 8.54 -23.71 -7.24
CA GLU A 564 8.62 -22.33 -6.75
C GLU A 564 7.81 -22.12 -5.46
N PHE A 565 8.28 -21.22 -4.61
CA PHE A 565 7.58 -20.83 -3.40
C PHE A 565 6.40 -19.94 -3.80
N CYS A 566 5.17 -20.43 -3.62
CA CYS A 566 3.98 -19.71 -4.10
C CYS A 566 2.75 -19.99 -3.23
N GLY A 567 1.99 -18.93 -2.92
CA GLY A 567 0.76 -18.99 -2.14
C GLY A 567 -0.53 -18.86 -2.96
N GLY A 568 -0.46 -18.48 -4.24
CA GLY A 568 -1.65 -18.24 -5.05
C GLY A 568 -2.26 -19.51 -5.64
N ALA A 569 -3.45 -19.38 -6.24
CA ALA A 569 -4.17 -20.48 -6.88
C ALA A 569 -3.52 -20.89 -8.21
N HIS A 570 -3.57 -22.19 -8.53
CA HIS A 570 -3.00 -22.78 -9.74
C HIS A 570 -4.00 -23.76 -10.38
N VAL A 571 -3.85 -24.00 -11.69
CA VAL A 571 -4.58 -25.09 -12.36
C VAL A 571 -4.10 -26.45 -11.83
N GLN A 572 -4.86 -27.51 -12.03
CA GLN A 572 -4.44 -28.85 -11.60
C GLN A 572 -3.52 -29.53 -12.64
N ASN A 573 -3.62 -29.11 -13.90
CA ASN A 573 -2.84 -29.65 -15.00
C ASN A 573 -2.47 -28.56 -16.02
N THR A 574 -1.25 -28.59 -16.56
CA THR A 574 -0.79 -27.57 -17.52
C THR A 574 -1.65 -27.49 -18.78
N LYS A 575 -2.34 -28.56 -19.20
CA LYS A 575 -3.27 -28.54 -20.34
C LYS A 575 -4.41 -27.53 -20.18
N GLU A 576 -4.79 -27.22 -18.93
CA GLU A 576 -5.86 -26.28 -18.63
C GLU A 576 -5.49 -24.84 -19.01
N ILE A 577 -4.19 -24.53 -19.12
CA ILE A 577 -3.68 -23.21 -19.51
C ILE A 577 -4.14 -22.86 -20.93
N GLY A 578 -4.20 -23.84 -21.84
CA GLY A 578 -4.48 -23.62 -23.26
C GLY A 578 -3.21 -23.19 -24.02
N LYS A 579 -3.31 -22.19 -24.89
CA LYS A 579 -2.16 -21.69 -25.65
C LYS A 579 -1.60 -20.44 -24.96
N VAL A 580 -0.28 -20.34 -24.84
CA VAL A 580 0.40 -19.15 -24.33
C VAL A 580 1.02 -18.40 -25.50
N GLU A 581 0.68 -17.11 -25.65
CA GLU A 581 1.26 -16.23 -26.67
C GLU A 581 1.97 -15.04 -26.01
N ILE A 582 3.29 -14.93 -26.17
CA ILE A 582 4.10 -13.78 -25.80
C ILE A 582 3.98 -12.72 -26.89
N PHE A 583 3.05 -11.78 -26.69
CA PHE A 583 2.73 -10.78 -27.71
C PHE A 583 3.58 -9.50 -27.60
N LYS A 584 4.31 -9.30 -26.50
CA LYS A 584 5.11 -8.08 -26.30
C LYS A 584 6.27 -8.28 -25.34
N THR A 585 7.41 -7.69 -25.67
CA THR A 585 8.57 -7.54 -24.77
C THR A 585 9.01 -6.08 -24.66
N GLU A 586 9.50 -5.67 -23.48
CA GLU A 586 9.99 -4.32 -23.22
C GLU A 586 11.28 -4.37 -22.39
N LYS A 587 12.26 -3.49 -22.69
CA LYS A 587 13.35 -3.19 -21.76
C LYS A 587 12.90 -2.09 -20.81
N ILE A 588 12.85 -2.39 -19.50
CA ILE A 588 12.31 -1.48 -18.48
C ILE A 588 13.39 -0.85 -17.59
N GLY A 589 14.64 -1.30 -17.70
CA GLY A 589 15.78 -0.76 -16.97
C GLY A 589 17.12 -1.38 -17.40
N SER A 590 18.17 -1.12 -16.64
CA SER A 590 19.47 -1.80 -16.82
C SER A 590 19.32 -3.27 -16.44
N ASN A 591 19.50 -4.17 -17.42
CA ASN A 591 19.32 -5.63 -17.28
C ASN A 591 17.94 -6.05 -16.77
N LEU A 592 16.93 -5.19 -16.91
CA LEU A 592 15.54 -5.46 -16.54
C LEU A 592 14.66 -5.49 -17.79
N PHE A 593 13.94 -6.59 -17.93
CA PHE A 593 13.09 -6.91 -19.08
C PHE A 593 11.68 -7.26 -18.61
N ARG A 594 10.72 -7.10 -19.51
CA ARG A 594 9.30 -7.35 -19.27
C ARG A 594 8.72 -8.13 -20.44
N ILE A 595 7.98 -9.19 -20.14
CA ILE A 595 7.18 -9.99 -21.06
C ILE A 595 5.70 -9.72 -20.78
N TYR A 596 4.90 -9.60 -21.83
CA TYR A 596 3.44 -9.74 -21.74
C TYR A 596 3.00 -10.96 -22.52
N ALA A 597 2.15 -11.79 -21.91
CA ALA A 597 1.56 -12.96 -22.53
C ALA A 597 0.05 -13.04 -22.27
N LYS A 598 -0.66 -13.85 -23.04
CA LYS A 598 -2.10 -14.09 -22.92
C LYS A 598 -2.44 -15.54 -23.26
#